data_AF-A0A847QRT9-F1
#
_entry.id   AF-A0A847QRT9-F1
#
_cell.length_a   1.000
_cell.length_b   1.000
_cell.length_c   1.000
_cell.angle_alpha   90.00
_cell.angle_beta   90.00
_cell.angle_gamma   90.00
#
_symmetry.space_group_name_H-M   'P 1'
#
loop_
_entity.id
_entity.type
_entity.pdbx_description
1 polymer ?
#
loop_
_entity_poly.entity_id
_entity_poly.type
_entity_poly.pdbx_seq_one_letter_code
_entity_poly.pdbx_strand_id
1 'polypeptide(L)'
;MFKINQVFRKPRYLTLQQNKQEENLPEKAPQSQPNIPNGLWVKCTGCCEIIYNKDLSRNAKVCPSCGYHYRMSAQERLELLMDTGTFKELDAEL
;
A
#
# COMPACT_ATOMS: atom_id res chain seq x y z
N MET A 1 -40.95 14.41 37.89
CA MET A 1 -40.59 14.85 36.52
C MET A 1 -39.12 15.27 36.52
N PHE A 2 -38.21 14.40 36.10
CA PHE A 2 -36.75 14.62 36.19
C PHE A 2 -36.29 15.58 35.08
N LYS A 3 -35.65 16.70 35.46
CA LYS A 3 -35.16 17.72 34.52
C LYS A 3 -33.92 17.20 33.77
N ILE A 4 -34.05 16.97 32.47
CA ILE A 4 -33.03 16.43 31.54
C ILE A 4 -31.69 17.20 31.52
N ASN A 5 -31.68 18.47 31.93
CA ASN A 5 -30.48 19.33 32.02
C ASN A 5 -29.50 18.98 33.17
N GLN A 6 -29.79 17.97 33.98
CA GLN A 6 -28.89 17.49 35.04
C GLN A 6 -27.98 16.34 34.56
N VAL A 7 -28.33 15.66 33.46
CA VAL A 7 -27.63 14.44 33.00
C VAL A 7 -26.46 14.77 32.06
N PHE A 8 -26.54 15.86 31.31
CA PHE A 8 -25.52 16.27 30.33
C PHE A 8 -24.56 17.35 30.86
N ARG A 9 -24.24 17.32 32.16
CA ARG A 9 -23.16 18.18 32.68
C ARG A 9 -21.83 17.56 32.31
N LYS A 10 -21.14 18.16 31.34
CA LYS A 10 -19.77 17.76 30.94
C LYS A 10 -18.90 17.70 32.20
N PRO A 11 -18.33 16.53 32.57
CA PRO A 11 -17.47 16.46 33.73
C PRO A 11 -16.26 17.35 33.48
N ARG A 12 -15.97 18.26 34.42
CA ARG A 12 -14.72 19.02 34.42
C ARG A 12 -13.61 18.03 34.74
N TYR A 13 -12.98 17.48 33.70
CA TYR A 13 -11.73 16.76 33.87
C TYR A 13 -10.64 17.78 34.22
N LEU A 14 -9.77 17.41 35.15
CA LEU A 14 -8.59 18.17 35.49
C LEU A 14 -7.66 18.14 34.27
N THR A 15 -7.51 19.25 33.56
CA THR A 15 -6.55 19.34 32.46
C THR A 15 -5.15 19.20 33.07
N LEU A 16 -4.49 18.07 32.82
CA LEU A 16 -3.08 17.90 33.12
C LEU A 16 -2.34 18.99 32.33
N GLN A 17 -1.81 19.99 33.04
CA GLN A 17 -0.84 20.90 32.46
C GLN A 17 0.41 20.06 32.23
N GLN A 18 0.64 19.65 30.98
CA GLN A 18 1.91 19.05 30.60
C GLN A 18 2.97 20.12 30.83
N ASN A 19 3.64 20.04 31.98
CA ASN A 19 4.89 20.74 32.21
C ASN A 19 5.83 20.25 31.13
N LYS A 20 6.00 21.08 30.10
CA LYS A 20 6.97 20.87 29.02
C LYS A 20 8.35 21.01 29.63
N GLN A 21 8.81 19.97 30.31
CA GLN A 21 10.22 19.81 30.54
C GLN A 21 10.80 19.57 29.15
N GLU A 22 11.51 20.56 28.64
CA GLU A 22 12.31 20.42 27.41
C GLU A 22 13.49 19.52 27.76
N GLU A 23 13.20 18.22 27.81
CA GLU A 23 14.20 17.19 27.84
C GLU A 23 15.00 17.34 26.55
N ASN A 24 16.23 17.84 26.68
CA ASN A 24 17.18 17.90 25.58
C ASN A 24 17.47 16.46 25.14
N LEU A 25 16.65 15.97 24.21
CA LEU A 25 16.85 14.68 23.58
C LEU A 25 18.14 14.79 22.75
N PRO A 26 19.17 13.97 23.00
CA PRO A 26 20.43 14.08 22.27
C PRO A 26 20.13 13.98 20.78
N GLU A 27 20.69 14.92 20.00
CA GLU A 27 20.57 14.97 18.55
C GLU A 27 20.82 13.56 17.99
N LYS A 28 19.75 12.92 17.52
CA LYS A 28 19.80 11.56 16.99
C LYS A 28 20.83 11.56 15.86
N ALA A 29 21.92 10.82 16.06
CA ALA A 29 22.81 10.40 14.97
C ALA A 29 21.97 9.91 13.78
N PRO A 30 22.39 10.14 12.52
CA PRO A 30 21.58 9.82 11.35
C PRO A 30 21.24 8.34 11.35
N GLN A 31 20.02 8.03 11.79
CA GLN A 31 19.51 6.68 11.79
C GLN A 31 19.27 6.36 10.31
N SER A 32 20.14 5.53 9.73
CA SER A 32 19.93 5.00 8.39
C SER A 32 18.57 4.31 8.39
N GLN A 33 17.55 4.97 7.86
CA GLN A 33 16.25 4.35 7.75
C GLN A 33 16.43 3.11 6.88
N PRO A 34 16.02 1.91 7.33
CA PRO A 34 16.06 0.75 6.47
C PRO A 34 15.20 1.08 5.23
N ASN A 35 15.83 1.13 4.06
CA ASN A 35 15.17 1.30 2.78
C ASN A 35 14.36 0.01 2.50
N ILE A 36 13.18 -0.07 3.10
CA ILE A 36 12.23 -1.15 2.83
C ILE A 36 11.65 -0.84 1.44
N PRO A 37 11.87 -1.70 0.44
CA PRO A 37 11.35 -1.43 -0.90
C PRO A 37 9.82 -1.50 -0.88
N ASN A 38 9.20 -0.37 -1.20
CA ASN A 38 7.75 -0.27 -1.37
C ASN A 38 7.30 -1.13 -2.56
N GLY A 39 6.14 -1.79 -2.45
CA GLY A 39 5.51 -2.50 -3.58
C GLY A 39 5.78 -4.00 -3.71
N LEU A 40 6.39 -4.64 -2.72
CA LEU A 40 6.57 -6.10 -2.67
C LEU A 40 5.24 -6.87 -2.60
N TRP A 41 4.23 -6.29 -1.97
CA TRP A 41 2.94 -6.93 -1.69
C TRP A 41 1.81 -6.15 -2.36
N VAL A 42 0.87 -6.88 -2.95
CA VAL A 42 -0.30 -6.33 -3.63
C VAL A 42 -1.55 -6.98 -3.07
N LYS A 43 -2.53 -6.16 -2.66
CA LYS A 43 -3.85 -6.67 -2.26
C LYS A 43 -4.71 -6.94 -3.48
N CYS A 44 -5.36 -8.09 -3.53
CA CYS A 44 -6.30 -8.43 -4.59
C CYS A 44 -7.60 -7.63 -4.50
N THR A 45 -8.06 -7.10 -5.63
CA THR A 45 -9.37 -6.40 -5.72
C THR A 45 -10.55 -7.37 -5.78
N GLY A 46 -10.33 -8.62 -6.20
CA GLY A 46 -11.37 -9.65 -6.29
C GLY A 46 -11.60 -10.41 -4.98
N CYS A 47 -10.54 -10.93 -4.35
CA CYS A 47 -10.65 -11.75 -3.14
C CYS A 47 -10.02 -11.13 -1.88
N CYS A 48 -9.47 -9.92 -1.96
CA CYS A 48 -8.77 -9.24 -0.85
C CYS A 48 -7.52 -9.94 -0.29
N GLU A 49 -7.07 -11.04 -0.90
CA GLU A 49 -5.84 -11.74 -0.54
C GLU A 49 -4.58 -10.88 -0.77
N ILE A 50 -3.56 -11.05 0.08
CA ILE A 50 -2.28 -10.35 -0.07
C ILE A 50 -1.34 -11.24 -0.87
N ILE A 51 -0.96 -10.78 -2.06
CA ILE A 51 -0.16 -11.54 -3.02
C ILE A 51 1.21 -10.90 -3.14
N TYR A 52 2.25 -11.73 -3.25
CA TYR A 52 3.60 -11.26 -3.53
C TYR A 52 3.73 -10.83 -5.00
N ASN A 53 4.29 -9.66 -5.26
CA ASN A 53 4.32 -9.06 -6.60
C ASN A 53 5.06 -9.94 -7.63
N LYS A 54 6.13 -10.64 -7.22
CA LYS A 54 6.85 -11.55 -8.12
C LYS A 54 6.01 -12.77 -8.51
N ASP A 55 5.20 -13.29 -7.60
CA ASP A 55 4.33 -14.43 -7.89
C ASP A 55 3.18 -14.01 -8.82
N LEU A 56 2.65 -12.80 -8.61
CA LEU A 56 1.68 -12.21 -9.54
C LEU A 56 2.27 -12.03 -10.95
N SER A 57 3.52 -11.57 -11.05
CA SER A 57 4.21 -11.39 -12.34
C SER A 57 4.50 -12.73 -13.03
N ARG A 58 4.91 -13.76 -12.28
CA ARG A 58 5.12 -15.13 -12.79
C ARG A 58 3.81 -15.76 -13.30
N ASN A 59 2.69 -15.48 -12.65
CA ASN A 59 1.38 -15.99 -13.05
C ASN A 59 0.67 -15.08 -14.08
N ALA A 60 1.43 -14.40 -14.95
CA ALA A 60 0.89 -13.53 -16.01
C ALA A 60 -0.15 -12.51 -15.51
N LYS A 61 0.09 -11.91 -14.32
CA LYS A 61 -0.81 -10.95 -13.68
C LYS A 61 -2.22 -11.49 -13.39
N VAL A 62 -2.32 -12.78 -13.08
CA VAL A 62 -3.55 -13.43 -12.63
C VAL A 62 -3.44 -13.77 -11.14
N CYS A 63 -4.47 -13.44 -10.38
CA CYS A 63 -4.55 -13.82 -8.97
C CYS A 63 -4.61 -15.35 -8.82
N PRO A 64 -3.71 -15.99 -8.06
CA PRO A 64 -3.72 -17.44 -7.88
C PRO A 64 -4.92 -17.94 -7.05
N SER A 65 -5.47 -17.11 -6.17
CA SER A 65 -6.56 -17.51 -5.27
C SER A 65 -7.94 -17.43 -5.91
N CYS A 66 -8.20 -16.44 -6.77
CA CYS A 66 -9.52 -16.21 -7.35
C CYS A 66 -9.56 -16.07 -8.87
N GLY A 67 -8.43 -16.12 -9.56
CA GLY A 67 -8.38 -15.97 -11.01
C GLY A 67 -8.63 -14.55 -11.53
N TYR A 68 -8.66 -13.52 -10.66
CA TYR A 68 -8.82 -12.14 -11.11
C TYR A 68 -7.64 -11.69 -12.01
N HIS A 69 -7.97 -11.18 -13.19
CA HIS A 69 -6.99 -10.68 -14.17
C HIS A 69 -6.70 -9.21 -13.90
N TYR A 70 -5.44 -8.89 -13.63
CA TYR A 70 -5.00 -7.51 -13.51
C TYR A 70 -4.69 -6.90 -14.88
N ARG A 71 -4.61 -5.57 -14.92
CA ARG A 71 -4.18 -4.85 -16.12
C ARG A 71 -2.72 -5.20 -16.42
N MET A 72 -2.49 -5.60 -17.66
CA MET A 72 -1.19 -5.93 -18.23
C MET A 72 -0.88 -4.93 -19.35
N SER A 73 0.38 -4.49 -19.45
CA SER A 73 0.81 -3.62 -20.54
C SER A 73 0.85 -4.39 -21.86
N ALA A 74 0.86 -3.67 -22.99
CA ALA A 74 0.98 -4.31 -24.30
C ALA A 74 2.31 -5.08 -24.42
N GLN A 75 3.40 -4.50 -23.91
CA GLN A 75 4.74 -5.10 -23.92
C GLN A 75 4.80 -6.39 -23.10
N GLU A 76 4.28 -6.38 -21.86
CA GLU A 76 4.25 -7.59 -21.02
C GLU A 76 3.47 -8.73 -21.68
N ARG A 77 2.34 -8.40 -22.34
CA ARG A 77 1.54 -9.38 -23.06
C ARG A 77 2.28 -9.94 -24.26
N LEU A 78 3.03 -9.10 -24.96
CA LEU A 78 3.81 -9.49 -26.10
C LEU A 78 4.94 -10.46 -25.73
N GLU A 79 5.66 -10.18 -24.63
CA GLU A 79 6.71 -11.06 -24.09
C GLU A 79 6.17 -12.44 -23.68
N LEU A 80 4.90 -12.52 -23.25
CA LEU A 80 4.22 -13.76 -22.89
C LEU A 80 3.80 -14.60 -24.10
N LEU A 81 3.47 -13.95 -25.22
CA LEU A 81 2.87 -14.61 -26.39
C LEU A 81 3.89 -14.91 -27.49
N MET A 82 4.91 -14.07 -27.65
CA MET A 82 5.88 -14.15 -28.75
C MET A 82 7.19 -14.80 -28.30
N ASP A 83 7.85 -15.49 -29.22
CA ASP A 83 9.18 -15.99 -28.99
C ASP A 83 10.20 -14.85 -28.88
N THR A 84 11.19 -15.03 -28.01
CA THR A 84 12.21 -14.01 -27.72
C THR A 84 12.93 -13.57 -28.99
N GLY A 85 12.88 -12.26 -29.28
CA GLY A 85 13.58 -11.65 -30.43
C GLY A 85 12.89 -11.80 -31.78
N THR A 86 11.70 -12.41 -31.84
CA THR A 86 10.95 -12.58 -33.10
C THR A 86 10.00 -11.43 -33.39
N PHE A 87 9.62 -10.66 -32.37
CA PHE A 87 8.69 -9.55 -32.55
C PHE A 87 9.30 -8.43 -33.38
N LYS A 88 8.56 -8.01 -34.41
CA LYS A 88 8.84 -6.82 -35.20
C LYS A 88 7.63 -5.90 -35.15
N GLU A 89 7.80 -4.73 -34.56
CA GLU A 89 6.76 -3.70 -34.52
C GLU A 89 6.46 -3.21 -35.94
N LEU A 90 5.17 -3.07 -36.25
CA LEU A 90 4.69 -2.49 -37.50
C LEU A 90 4.24 -1.07 -37.21
N ASP A 91 4.50 -0.16 -38.14
CA ASP A 91 4.03 1.24 -38.07
C ASP A 91 4.53 2.03 -36.84
N ALA A 92 5.76 1.75 -36.38
CA ALA A 92 6.35 2.43 -35.21
C ALA A 92 6.54 3.95 -35.39
N GLU A 93 6.47 4.47 -36.62
CA GLU A 93 6.70 5.87 -36.98
C GLU A 93 5.44 6.60 -37.48
N LEU A 94 4.26 5.95 -37.43
CA LEU A 94 2.98 6.58 -37.77
C LEU A 94 2.43 7.41 -36.59
#